data_AF-A0A2V1D460-F1
#
_entry.id   AF-A0A2V1D460-F1
#
_cell.length_a   1.000
_cell.length_b   1.000
_cell.length_c   1.000
_cell.angle_alpha   90.00
_cell.angle_beta   90.00
_cell.angle_gamma   90.00
#
_symmetry.space_group_name_H-M   'P 1'
#
loop_
_entity.id
_entity.type
_entity.pdbx_description
1 polymer ?
#
loop_
_entity_poly.entity_id
_entity_poly.type
_entity_poly.pdbx_seq_one_letter_code
_entity_poly.pdbx_strand_id
1 'polypeptide(L)'
;LELKDLDEDTGHTVVHYLYTDLYQTLNTPGILKDDEVEYKRSVLAYSAAKLYSLDGLAKHAVKVIEELDKHMSVFKTLDACRRAYQHHPFEDEWLFQYLRKKLISALERSDTLFEQKQFLDELEGSAVFIRVLFTILGGLYVEKVRKSLPPLDSASESSYEFLQ
;
A
#
# COMPACT_ATOMS: atom_id res chain seq x y z
N LEU A 1 10.08 -17.81 -17.12
CA LEU A 1 9.70 -16.48 -16.63
C LEU A 1 9.38 -15.62 -17.84
N GLU A 2 8.14 -15.14 -18.00
CA GLU A 2 7.80 -14.15 -19.03
C GLU A 2 7.75 -12.77 -18.37
N LEU A 3 8.57 -11.84 -18.86
CA LEU A 3 8.74 -10.47 -18.30
C LEU A 3 7.96 -9.41 -19.11
N LYS A 4 7.10 -9.82 -20.04
CA LYS A 4 6.48 -8.92 -21.03
C LYS A 4 5.57 -7.85 -20.41
N ASP A 5 5.11 -8.08 -19.19
CA ASP A 5 4.19 -7.20 -18.48
C ASP A 5 4.90 -6.26 -17.49
N LEU A 6 6.24 -6.28 -17.41
CA LEU A 6 7.01 -5.39 -16.56
C LEU A 6 7.54 -4.21 -17.35
N ASP A 7 7.55 -3.03 -16.70
CA ASP A 7 8.33 -1.89 -17.19
C ASP A 7 9.84 -2.19 -17.11
N GLU A 8 10.63 -1.42 -17.86
CA GLU A 8 12.08 -1.62 -18.01
C GLU A 8 12.83 -1.61 -16.66
N ASP A 9 12.46 -0.72 -15.73
CA ASP A 9 13.13 -0.61 -14.43
C ASP A 9 12.87 -1.87 -13.58
N THR A 10 11.62 -2.32 -13.56
CA THR A 10 11.22 -3.53 -12.83
C THR A 10 11.84 -4.78 -13.47
N GLY A 11 11.84 -4.86 -14.81
CA GLY A 11 12.49 -5.93 -15.56
C GLY A 11 13.99 -6.02 -15.28
N HIS A 12 14.70 -4.87 -15.27
CA HIS A 12 16.12 -4.80 -14.89
C HIS A 12 16.36 -5.38 -13.50
N THR A 13 15.56 -4.93 -12.52
CA THR A 13 15.71 -5.34 -11.12
C THR A 13 15.52 -6.84 -10.95
N VAL A 14 14.48 -7.41 -11.55
CA VAL A 14 14.20 -8.86 -11.50
C VAL A 14 15.32 -9.65 -12.17
N VAL A 15 15.73 -9.26 -13.38
CA VAL A 15 16.80 -9.96 -14.11
C VAL A 15 18.11 -9.89 -13.34
N HIS A 16 18.51 -8.70 -12.87
CA HIS A 16 19.75 -8.53 -12.11
C HIS A 16 19.76 -9.45 -10.88
N TYR A 17 18.69 -9.46 -10.09
CA TYR A 17 18.57 -10.31 -8.91
C TYR A 17 18.71 -11.81 -9.26
N LEU A 18 18.09 -12.28 -10.33
CA LEU A 18 18.21 -13.69 -10.74
C LEU A 18 19.64 -14.11 -11.12
N TYR A 19 20.49 -13.16 -11.53
CA TYR A 19 21.88 -13.44 -11.88
C TYR A 19 22.86 -13.26 -10.72
N THR A 20 22.55 -12.38 -9.76
CA THR A 20 23.52 -11.96 -8.73
C THR A 20 23.09 -12.22 -7.30
N ASP A 21 21.80 -12.55 -7.08
CA ASP A 21 21.13 -12.54 -5.77
C ASP A 21 21.18 -11.17 -5.05
N LEU A 22 21.50 -10.09 -5.76
CA LEU A 22 21.57 -8.73 -5.21
C LEU A 22 20.39 -7.88 -5.67
N TYR A 23 19.92 -7.01 -4.78
CA TYR A 23 18.94 -5.99 -5.13
C TYR A 23 19.64 -4.81 -5.79
N GLN A 24 19.23 -4.51 -7.02
CA GLN A 24 19.69 -3.34 -7.74
C GLN A 24 18.60 -2.84 -8.68
N THR A 25 18.22 -1.57 -8.53
CA THR A 25 17.37 -0.86 -9.48
C THR A 25 18.18 -0.27 -10.62
N LEU A 26 17.51 0.02 -11.74
CA LEU A 26 18.14 0.69 -12.87
C LEU A 26 18.63 2.09 -12.43
N ASN A 27 19.94 2.32 -12.43
CA ASN A 27 20.50 3.63 -12.09
C ASN A 27 21.34 4.16 -13.24
N THR A 28 21.16 5.43 -13.58
CA THR A 28 21.96 6.11 -14.60
C THR A 28 23.19 6.72 -13.94
N PRO A 29 24.41 6.31 -14.33
CA PRO A 29 25.64 6.89 -13.76
C PRO A 29 25.67 8.42 -13.92
N GLY A 30 25.98 9.13 -12.85
CA GLY A 30 26.08 10.60 -12.84
C GLY A 30 24.78 11.35 -12.58
N ILE A 31 23.64 10.66 -12.46
CA ILE A 31 22.37 11.25 -12.00
C ILE A 31 22.25 11.02 -10.49
N LEU A 32 21.89 12.07 -9.74
CA LEU A 32 21.62 11.95 -8.31
C LEU A 32 20.43 11.01 -8.09
N LYS A 33 20.55 10.12 -7.10
CA LYS A 33 19.46 9.25 -6.71
C LYS A 33 18.30 10.10 -6.17
N ASP A 34 17.14 9.93 -6.78
CA ASP A 34 15.89 10.52 -6.33
C ASP A 34 15.16 9.47 -5.47
N ASP A 35 14.99 9.78 -4.19
CA ASP A 35 14.34 8.91 -3.21
C ASP A 35 12.90 8.56 -3.61
N GLU A 36 12.17 9.46 -4.28
CA GLU A 36 10.81 9.17 -4.74
C GLU A 36 10.82 8.15 -5.88
N VAL A 37 11.76 8.30 -6.82
CA VAL A 37 11.94 7.36 -7.93
C VAL A 37 12.36 5.99 -7.41
N GLU A 38 13.32 5.94 -6.48
CA GLU A 38 13.79 4.69 -5.89
C GLU A 38 12.71 4.02 -5.04
N TYR A 39 11.96 4.80 -4.26
CA TYR A 39 10.81 4.30 -3.51
C TYR A 39 9.79 3.65 -4.44
N LYS A 40 9.40 4.33 -5.52
CA LYS A 40 8.46 3.79 -6.50
C LYS A 40 8.96 2.51 -7.16
N ARG A 41 10.23 2.48 -7.57
CA ARG A 41 10.87 1.28 -8.12
C ARG A 41 10.88 0.13 -7.13
N SER A 42 11.13 0.41 -5.85
CA SER A 42 11.11 -0.62 -4.81
C SER A 42 9.72 -1.21 -4.58
N VAL A 43 8.64 -0.40 -4.63
CA VAL A 43 7.26 -0.89 -4.56
C VAL A 43 6.90 -1.75 -5.77
N LEU A 44 7.32 -1.38 -6.98
CA LEU A 44 7.10 -2.18 -8.19
C LEU A 44 7.93 -3.48 -8.19
N ALA A 45 9.20 -3.41 -7.78
CA ALA A 45 10.07 -4.57 -7.62
C ALA A 45 9.51 -5.55 -6.59
N TYR A 46 8.94 -5.04 -5.49
CA TYR A 46 8.23 -5.86 -4.52
C TYR A 46 7.03 -6.58 -5.16
N SER A 47 6.16 -5.86 -5.87
CA SER A 47 5.00 -6.47 -6.56
C SER A 47 5.43 -7.55 -7.57
N ALA A 48 6.45 -7.28 -8.39
CA ALA A 48 7.00 -8.26 -9.32
C ALA A 48 7.62 -9.47 -8.58
N ALA A 49 8.35 -9.22 -7.49
CA ALA A 49 8.92 -10.30 -6.68
C ALA A 49 7.82 -11.22 -6.13
N LYS A 50 6.68 -10.66 -5.71
CA LYS A 50 5.52 -11.45 -5.28
C LYS A 50 4.89 -12.22 -6.42
N LEU A 51 4.70 -11.59 -7.58
CA LEU A 51 4.18 -12.25 -8.79
C LEU A 51 5.02 -13.46 -9.21
N TYR A 52 6.35 -13.35 -9.11
CA TYR A 52 7.29 -14.40 -9.50
C TYR A 52 7.78 -15.28 -8.34
N SER A 53 7.20 -15.13 -7.14
CA SER A 53 7.58 -15.90 -5.94
C SER A 53 9.08 -15.80 -5.56
N LEU A 54 9.67 -14.62 -5.75
CA LEU A 54 11.07 -14.30 -5.42
C LEU A 54 11.17 -13.69 -4.03
N ASP A 55 11.00 -14.50 -2.99
CA ASP A 55 10.93 -14.01 -1.60
C ASP A 55 12.16 -13.24 -1.12
N GLY A 56 13.36 -13.59 -1.61
CA GLY A 56 14.57 -12.84 -1.30
C GLY A 56 14.53 -11.42 -1.87
N LEU A 57 14.11 -11.28 -3.14
CA LEU A 57 13.93 -9.98 -3.77
C LEU A 57 12.84 -9.15 -3.06
N ALA A 58 11.73 -9.80 -2.69
CA ALA A 58 10.66 -9.15 -1.94
C ALA A 58 11.18 -8.58 -0.61
N LYS A 59 11.98 -9.35 0.14
CA LYS A 59 12.60 -8.88 1.40
C LYS A 59 13.55 -7.70 1.18
N HIS A 60 14.32 -7.69 0.10
CA HIS A 60 15.18 -6.56 -0.20
C HIS A 60 14.37 -5.31 -0.54
N ALA A 61 13.35 -5.44 -1.39
CA ALA A 61 12.48 -4.35 -1.78
C ALA A 61 11.78 -3.74 -0.55
N VAL A 62 11.25 -4.57 0.35
CA VAL A 62 10.65 -4.11 1.62
C VAL A 62 11.59 -3.24 2.44
N LYS A 63 12.86 -3.62 2.58
CA LYS A 63 13.84 -2.82 3.33
C LYS A 63 14.02 -1.42 2.72
N VAL A 64 14.12 -1.34 1.40
CA VAL A 64 14.24 -0.06 0.68
C VAL A 64 12.97 0.77 0.84
N ILE A 65 11.78 0.15 0.75
CA ILE A 65 10.50 0.84 0.99
C ILE A 65 10.48 1.44 2.40
N GLU A 66 10.81 0.66 3.42
CA GLU A 66 10.81 1.09 4.82
C GLU A 66 11.86 2.19 5.10
N GLU A 67 13.04 2.10 4.48
CA GLU A 67 14.10 3.10 4.59
C GLU A 67 13.68 4.46 3.99
N LEU A 68 12.97 4.46 2.87
CA LEU A 68 12.55 5.66 2.15
C LEU A 68 11.19 6.21 2.60
N ASP A 69 10.34 5.38 3.22
CA ASP A 69 8.95 5.72 3.59
C ASP A 69 8.84 7.00 4.45
N LYS A 70 9.83 7.24 5.31
CA LYS A 70 9.91 8.43 6.18
C LYS A 70 9.88 9.76 5.40
N HIS A 71 10.22 9.72 4.11
CA HIS A 71 10.22 10.88 3.21
C HIS A 71 9.02 10.90 2.25
N MET A 72 8.16 9.87 2.29
CA MET A 72 7.06 9.72 1.33
C MET A 72 5.74 10.20 1.92
N SER A 73 5.03 11.03 1.15
CA SER A 73 3.65 11.39 1.46
C SER A 73 2.71 10.21 1.19
N VAL A 74 1.51 10.26 1.77
CA VAL A 74 0.46 9.28 1.48
C VAL A 74 0.11 9.26 -0.02
N PHE A 75 0.16 10.40 -0.70
CA PHE A 75 -0.14 10.48 -2.14
C PHE A 75 0.91 9.78 -3.00
N LYS A 76 2.20 9.98 -2.69
CA LYS A 76 3.29 9.24 -3.37
C LYS A 76 3.18 7.73 -3.14
N THR A 77 2.74 7.35 -1.94
CA THR A 77 2.46 5.95 -1.60
C THR A 77 1.28 5.40 -2.39
N LEU A 78 0.19 6.16 -2.51
CA LEU A 78 -0.99 5.78 -3.29
C LEU A 78 -0.65 5.59 -4.77
N ASP A 79 0.11 6.50 -5.39
CA ASP A 79 0.53 6.34 -6.79
C ASP A 79 1.38 5.08 -7.01
N ALA A 80 2.36 4.84 -6.14
CA ALA A 80 3.23 3.66 -6.23
C ALA A 80 2.43 2.36 -6.05
N CYS A 81 1.58 2.29 -5.03
CA CYS A 81 0.72 1.13 -4.78
C CYS A 81 -0.27 0.90 -5.93
N ARG A 82 -0.88 1.96 -6.47
CA ARG A 82 -1.80 1.87 -7.60
C ARG A 82 -1.19 1.13 -8.77
N ARG A 83 0.06 1.46 -9.12
CA ARG A 83 0.81 0.79 -10.18
C ARG A 83 1.19 -0.65 -9.81
N ALA A 84 1.65 -0.88 -8.58
CA ALA A 84 1.95 -2.23 -8.11
C ALA A 84 0.75 -3.19 -8.19
N TYR A 85 -0.45 -2.72 -7.85
CA TYR A 85 -1.69 -3.49 -7.92
C TYR A 85 -2.23 -3.68 -9.35
N GLN A 86 -1.70 -3.00 -10.37
CA GLN A 86 -2.07 -3.30 -11.76
C GLN A 86 -1.60 -4.70 -12.19
N HIS A 87 -0.48 -5.16 -11.63
CA HIS A 87 0.20 -6.38 -12.06
C HIS A 87 0.00 -7.57 -11.11
N HIS A 88 -0.72 -7.40 -9.99
CA HIS A 88 -0.89 -8.45 -8.98
C HIS A 88 -2.31 -8.48 -8.38
N PRO A 89 -2.94 -9.65 -8.27
CA PRO A 89 -4.23 -9.76 -7.58
C PRO A 89 -4.05 -9.67 -6.05
N PHE A 90 -4.87 -8.82 -5.44
CA PHE A 90 -5.58 -8.86 -4.15
C PHE A 90 -5.05 -9.61 -2.89
N GLU A 91 -4.12 -10.57 -2.99
CA GLU A 91 -3.73 -11.48 -1.89
C GLU A 91 -2.42 -11.08 -1.18
N ASP A 92 -1.84 -9.93 -1.53
CA ASP A 92 -0.62 -9.44 -0.88
C ASP A 92 -0.91 -8.80 0.47
N GLU A 93 -0.77 -9.59 1.53
CA GLU A 93 -0.99 -9.15 2.90
C GLU A 93 -0.02 -8.02 3.32
N TRP A 94 1.25 -8.07 2.92
CA TRP A 94 2.22 -7.07 3.39
C TRP A 94 1.93 -5.69 2.77
N LEU A 95 1.71 -5.62 1.45
CA LEU A 95 1.40 -4.35 0.79
C LEU A 95 0.06 -3.77 1.25
N PHE A 96 -0.92 -4.65 1.48
CA PHE A 96 -2.22 -4.25 2.02
C PHE A 96 -2.06 -3.63 3.42
N GLN A 97 -1.34 -4.30 4.32
CA GLN A 97 -1.11 -3.80 5.68
C GLN A 97 -0.24 -2.54 5.69
N TYR A 98 0.75 -2.46 4.81
CA TYR A 98 1.58 -1.28 4.63
C TYR A 98 0.73 -0.07 4.22
N LEU A 99 -0.06 -0.19 3.16
CA LEU A 99 -0.94 0.88 2.69
C LEU A 99 -1.97 1.28 3.75
N ARG A 100 -2.54 0.29 4.46
CA ARG A 100 -3.45 0.53 5.58
C ARG A 100 -2.79 1.36 6.69
N LYS A 101 -1.58 1.02 7.13
CA LYS A 101 -0.85 1.80 8.15
C LYS A 101 -0.56 3.22 7.67
N LYS A 102 -0.19 3.39 6.39
CA LYS A 102 0.06 4.70 5.79
C LYS A 102 -1.21 5.57 5.79
N LEU A 103 -2.35 4.99 5.44
CA LEU A 103 -3.66 5.68 5.46
C LEU A 103 -4.11 6.06 6.87
N ILE A 104 -3.95 5.18 7.87
CA ILE A 104 -4.21 5.50 9.28
C ILE A 104 -3.36 6.71 9.71
N SER A 105 -2.05 6.65 9.46
CA SER A 105 -1.11 7.72 9.82
C SER A 105 -1.43 9.06 9.14
N ALA A 106 -1.99 9.01 7.92
CA ALA A 106 -2.42 10.19 7.19
C ALA A 106 -3.73 10.77 7.76
N LEU A 107 -4.69 9.92 8.14
CA LEU A 107 -5.94 10.32 8.76
C LEU A 107 -5.73 10.96 10.14
N GLU A 108 -4.79 10.45 10.93
CA GLU A 108 -4.41 11.06 12.21
C GLU A 108 -3.88 12.49 12.08
N ARG A 109 -3.45 12.88 10.88
CA ARG A 109 -2.88 14.22 10.59
C ARG A 109 -3.85 15.13 9.83
N SER A 110 -4.94 14.60 9.28
CA SER A 110 -5.81 15.35 8.36
C SER A 110 -7.22 14.76 8.33
N ASP A 111 -8.17 15.45 8.96
CA ASP A 111 -9.60 15.07 8.97
C ASP A 111 -10.26 15.20 7.58
N THR A 112 -9.68 15.98 6.66
CA THR A 112 -10.21 16.23 5.31
C THR A 112 -9.46 15.47 4.22
N LEU A 113 -8.64 14.45 4.57
CA LEU A 113 -7.77 13.74 3.62
C LEU A 113 -8.51 13.29 2.35
N PHE A 114 -9.72 12.73 2.51
CA PHE A 114 -10.51 12.20 1.40
C PHE A 114 -11.24 13.26 0.56
N GLU A 115 -11.33 14.49 1.06
CA GLU A 115 -11.91 15.63 0.34
C GLU A 115 -10.86 16.31 -0.55
N GLN A 116 -9.58 16.02 -0.32
CA GLN A 116 -8.50 16.61 -1.11
C GLN A 116 -8.58 16.11 -2.54
N LYS A 117 -8.58 17.05 -3.50
CA LYS A 117 -8.57 16.72 -4.94
C LYS A 117 -7.48 15.71 -5.28
N GLN A 118 -6.29 15.86 -4.70
CA GLN A 118 -5.18 14.94 -4.92
C GLN A 118 -5.53 13.50 -4.54
N PHE A 119 -6.31 13.28 -3.48
CA PHE A 119 -6.78 11.94 -3.12
C PHE A 119 -7.75 11.38 -4.18
N LEU A 120 -8.68 12.22 -4.64
CA LEU A 120 -9.65 11.83 -5.67
C LEU A 120 -8.99 11.51 -7.01
N ASP A 121 -7.97 12.27 -7.39
CA ASP A 121 -7.15 12.02 -8.58
C ASP A 121 -6.43 10.65 -8.50
N GLU A 122 -6.09 10.16 -7.30
CA GLU A 122 -5.51 8.82 -7.12
C GLU A 122 -6.53 7.68 -7.35
N LEU A 123 -7.83 7.96 -7.25
CA LEU A 123 -8.89 6.97 -7.52
C LEU A 123 -9.07 6.70 -9.01
N GLU A 124 -8.51 7.53 -9.88
CA GLU A 124 -8.60 7.34 -11.32
C GLU A 124 -7.60 6.25 -11.78
N GLY A 125 -8.03 5.37 -12.70
CA GLY A 125 -7.13 4.54 -13.52
C GLY A 125 -6.87 3.10 -13.07
N SER A 126 -7.39 2.61 -11.93
CA SER A 126 -7.28 1.17 -11.58
C SER A 126 -8.43 0.65 -10.72
N ALA A 127 -9.33 -0.14 -11.31
CA ALA A 127 -10.45 -0.73 -10.58
C ALA A 127 -10.01 -1.69 -9.47
N VAL A 128 -8.89 -2.38 -9.65
CA VAL A 128 -8.31 -3.27 -8.62
C VAL A 128 -7.84 -2.45 -7.42
N PHE A 129 -7.08 -1.38 -7.68
CA PHE A 129 -6.60 -0.50 -6.62
C PHE A 129 -7.75 0.17 -5.87
N ILE A 130 -8.77 0.64 -6.59
CA ILE A 130 -9.99 1.20 -5.98
C ILE A 130 -10.62 0.19 -5.02
N ARG A 131 -10.78 -1.08 -5.43
CA ARG A 131 -11.32 -2.13 -4.54
C ARG A 131 -10.47 -2.32 -3.29
N VAL A 132 -9.15 -2.41 -3.42
CA VAL A 132 -8.24 -2.53 -2.27
C VAL A 132 -8.41 -1.35 -1.31
N LEU A 133 -8.43 -0.13 -1.85
CA LEU A 133 -8.59 1.08 -1.06
C LEU A 133 -9.94 1.10 -0.33
N PHE A 134 -11.05 0.78 -1.01
CA PHE A 134 -12.35 0.67 -0.37
C PHE A 134 -12.41 -0.43 0.69
N THR A 135 -11.73 -1.57 0.49
CA THR A 135 -11.63 -2.62 1.51
C THR A 135 -10.90 -2.10 2.75
N ILE A 136 -9.78 -1.39 2.59
CA ILE A 136 -9.05 -0.80 3.71
C ILE A 136 -9.93 0.24 4.42
N LEU A 137 -10.48 1.21 3.69
CA LEU A 137 -11.27 2.30 4.25
C LEU A 137 -12.55 1.81 4.93
N GLY A 138 -13.25 0.86 4.31
CA GLY A 138 -14.42 0.22 4.89
C GLY A 138 -14.08 -0.52 6.18
N GLY A 139 -12.95 -1.23 6.22
CA GLY A 139 -12.44 -1.86 7.44
C GLY A 139 -12.16 -0.85 8.55
N LEU A 140 -11.48 0.25 8.23
CA LEU A 140 -11.21 1.35 9.18
C LEU A 140 -12.49 1.99 9.70
N TYR A 141 -13.48 2.21 8.83
CA TYR A 141 -14.78 2.76 9.21
C TYR A 141 -15.52 1.81 10.17
N VAL A 142 -15.61 0.52 9.83
CA VAL A 142 -16.27 -0.49 10.67
C VAL A 142 -15.59 -0.59 12.04
N GLU A 143 -14.26 -0.55 12.10
CA GLU A 143 -13.53 -0.54 13.36
C GLU A 143 -13.79 0.71 14.20
N LYS A 144 -13.83 1.89 13.56
CA LYS A 144 -14.18 3.14 14.24
C LYS A 144 -15.59 3.07 14.81
N VAL A 145 -16.57 2.66 14.00
CA VAL A 145 -17.96 2.50 14.43
C VAL A 145 -18.07 1.51 15.59
N ARG A 146 -17.45 0.33 15.49
CA ARG A 146 -17.46 -0.67 16.57
C ARG A 146 -16.88 -0.16 17.88
N LYS A 147 -15.82 0.65 17.83
CA LYS A 147 -15.22 1.27 19.04
C LYS A 147 -16.10 2.37 19.64
N SER A 148 -16.96 2.99 18.85
CA SER A 148 -17.86 4.08 19.28
C SER A 148 -19.25 3.59 19.74
N LEU A 149 -19.65 2.35 19.44
CA LEU A 149 -20.92 1.80 19.94
C LEU A 149 -20.79 1.33 21.39
N PRO A 150 -21.84 1.48 22.21
CA PRO A 150 -21.90 0.82 23.52
C PRO A 150 -21.88 -0.71 23.36
N PRO A 151 -21.41 -1.47 24.37
CA PRO A 151 -21.46 -2.93 24.36
C PRO A 151 -22.90 -3.42 24.10
N LEU A 152 -23.06 -4.43 23.26
CA LEU A 152 -24.37 -4.98 22.88
C LEU A 152 -25.23 -5.42 24.09
N ASP A 153 -24.59 -5.72 25.22
CA ASP A 153 -25.25 -6.18 26.45
C ASP A 153 -25.76 -5.05 27.37
N SER A 154 -25.40 -3.78 27.13
CA SER A 154 -25.85 -2.68 28.01
C SER A 154 -27.22 -2.10 27.64
N ALA A 155 -27.89 -2.62 26.60
CA ALA A 155 -29.15 -2.11 26.10
C ALA A 155 -30.40 -2.87 26.60
N SER A 156 -30.26 -3.93 27.41
CA SER A 156 -31.37 -4.83 27.77
C SER A 156 -31.84 -4.78 29.23
N GLU A 157 -31.21 -4.01 30.13
CA GLU A 157 -31.64 -3.99 31.55
C GLU A 157 -32.39 -2.73 32.00
N SER A 158 -32.35 -1.63 31.24
CA SER A 158 -32.95 -0.36 31.70
C SER A 158 -34.47 -0.24 31.48
N SER A 159 -35.12 -1.20 30.82
CA SER A 159 -36.53 -1.05 30.39
C SER A 159 -37.56 -1.74 31.30
N TYR A 160 -37.12 -2.44 32.37
CA TYR A 160 -38.03 -3.22 33.22
C TYR A 160 -38.29 -2.66 34.63
N GLU A 161 -37.59 -1.61 35.08
CA GLU A 161 -37.80 -1.07 36.44
C GLU A 161 -38.84 0.05 36.56
N PHE A 162 -39.55 0.43 35.49
CA PHE A 162 -40.57 1.50 35.55
C PHE A 162 -42.03 1.04 35.65
N LEU A 163 -42.28 -0.25 35.93
CA LEU A 163 -43.64 -0.80 36.10
C LEU A 163 -43.76 -1.76 37.30
N GLN A 164 -43.38 -1.31 38.50
CA GLN A 164 -43.88 -1.84 39.78
C GLN A 164 -44.27 -0.68 40.68
#